data_AF-A0AAE4UY16-F1
#
_entry.id   AF-A0AAE4UY16-F1
#
_cell.length_a   1.000
_cell.length_b   1.000
_cell.length_c   1.000
_cell.angle_alpha   90.00
_cell.angle_beta   90.00
_cell.angle_gamma   90.00
#
_symmetry.space_group_name_H-M   'P 1'
#
loop_
_entity.id
_entity.type
_entity.pdbx_description
1 polymer ?
#
loop_
_entity_poly.entity_id
_entity_poly.type
_entity_poly.pdbx_seq_one_letter_code
_entity_poly.pdbx_strand_id
1 'polypeptide(L)'
;MHANDLTAAGVQARLHAANQLPTGTSITAIDVHPVGTGHVADSYRITPTYTDAGGGPSSIVTKVTADGPQSRAAGRSELNYVREVQHARDCNAAGELDLEPKPADV
;
A
#
# COMPACT_ATOMS: atom_id res chain seq x y z
N MET A 1 -0.26 7.23 -8.82
CA MET A 1 0.96 6.74 -8.17
C MET A 1 1.45 5.59 -9.01
N HIS A 2 2.65 5.75 -9.57
CA HIS A 2 3.36 4.76 -10.37
C HIS A 2 4.36 4.01 -9.48
N ALA A 3 4.89 2.87 -9.92
CA ALA A 3 5.94 2.15 -9.20
C ALA A 3 7.16 3.05 -8.86
N ASN A 4 7.52 4.00 -9.74
CA ASN A 4 8.62 4.94 -9.52
C ASN A 4 8.36 5.95 -8.38
N ASP A 5 7.12 6.09 -7.94
CA ASP A 5 6.77 6.96 -6.81
C ASP A 5 7.02 6.27 -5.45
N LEU A 6 7.36 4.96 -5.44
CA LEU A 6 7.67 4.18 -4.24
C LEU A 6 9.08 4.48 -3.73
N THR A 7 9.25 5.70 -3.22
CA THR A 7 10.47 6.18 -2.56
C THR A 7 10.24 6.34 -1.06
N ALA A 8 11.30 6.32 -0.24
CA ALA A 8 11.18 6.53 1.19
C ALA A 8 10.47 7.85 1.53
N ALA A 9 10.82 8.94 0.84
CA ALA A 9 10.17 10.24 0.98
C ALA A 9 8.69 10.21 0.55
N GLY A 10 8.37 9.52 -0.56
CA GLY A 10 7.00 9.36 -1.03
C GLY A 10 6.12 8.60 -0.04
N VAL A 11 6.63 7.47 0.50
CA VAL A 11 5.93 6.68 1.50
C VAL A 11 5.74 7.48 2.80
N GLN A 12 6.79 8.15 3.28
CA GLN A 12 6.71 8.99 4.49
C GLN A 12 5.65 10.08 4.35
N ALA A 13 5.64 10.82 3.25
CA ALA A 13 4.65 11.88 3.01
C ALA A 13 3.21 11.35 3.05
N ARG A 14 2.98 10.13 2.55
CA ARG A 14 1.66 9.49 2.56
C ARG A 14 1.24 9.02 3.94
N LEU A 15 2.16 8.42 4.71
CA LEU A 15 1.85 8.00 6.07
C LEU A 15 1.56 9.19 6.98
N HIS A 16 2.30 10.30 6.86
CA HIS A 16 1.97 11.53 7.58
C HIS A 16 0.62 12.09 7.17
N ALA A 17 0.32 12.16 5.86
CA ALA A 17 -0.98 12.64 5.38
C ALA A 17 -2.16 11.76 5.87
N ALA A 18 -1.91 10.49 6.13
CA ALA A 18 -2.88 9.54 6.69
C ALA A 18 -2.89 9.49 8.23
N ASN A 19 -2.07 10.31 8.91
CA ASN A 19 -1.84 10.28 10.36
C ASN A 19 -1.41 8.88 10.87
N GLN A 20 -0.71 8.10 10.04
CA GLN A 20 -0.17 6.77 10.35
C GLN A 20 1.31 6.80 10.72
N LEU A 21 1.91 7.99 10.82
CA LEU A 21 3.29 8.19 11.26
C LEU A 21 3.35 9.33 12.29
N PRO A 22 3.86 9.09 13.52
CA PRO A 22 4.02 10.11 14.55
C PRO A 22 4.88 11.28 14.09
N THR A 23 4.60 12.46 14.64
CA THR A 23 5.41 13.65 14.43
C THR A 23 6.81 13.44 14.97
N GLY A 24 7.84 13.60 14.13
CA GLY A 24 9.25 13.45 14.50
C GLY A 24 9.91 12.13 14.05
N THR A 25 9.12 11.11 13.71
CA THR A 25 9.64 9.88 13.11
C THR A 25 9.81 10.05 11.60
N SER A 26 10.92 9.56 11.06
CA SER A 26 11.17 9.54 9.62
C SER A 26 11.54 8.14 9.12
N ILE A 27 11.36 7.91 7.82
CA ILE A 27 11.75 6.69 7.13
C ILE A 27 13.15 6.88 6.56
N THR A 28 14.10 6.06 6.98
CA THR A 28 15.49 6.12 6.51
C THR A 28 15.72 5.26 5.27
N ALA A 29 15.00 4.14 5.17
CA ALA A 29 15.07 3.22 4.05
C ALA A 29 13.73 2.50 3.86
N ILE A 30 13.51 2.00 2.65
CA ILE A 30 12.40 1.12 2.34
C ILE A 30 12.93 -0.10 1.59
N ASP A 31 12.39 -1.25 1.91
CA ASP A 31 12.52 -2.47 1.12
C ASP A 31 11.19 -2.74 0.41
N VAL A 32 11.24 -3.01 -0.91
CA VAL A 32 10.04 -3.08 -1.77
C VAL A 32 10.05 -4.41 -2.50
N HIS A 33 9.02 -5.22 -2.24
CA HIS A 33 8.84 -6.53 -2.87
C HIS A 33 7.52 -6.60 -3.61
N PRO A 34 7.49 -7.11 -4.86
CA PRO A 34 6.23 -7.33 -5.56
C PRO A 34 5.40 -8.39 -4.84
N VAL A 35 4.12 -8.11 -4.64
CA VAL A 35 3.14 -9.03 -4.06
C VAL A 35 1.93 -9.09 -4.97
N GLY A 36 1.87 -10.12 -5.81
CA GLY A 36 0.84 -10.30 -6.82
C GLY A 36 1.41 -10.92 -8.09
N THR A 37 0.52 -11.28 -9.02
CA THR A 37 0.90 -11.93 -10.29
C THR A 37 1.05 -10.94 -11.45
N GLY A 38 0.91 -9.63 -11.20
CA GLY A 38 1.12 -8.58 -12.21
C GLY A 38 0.05 -8.51 -13.32
N HIS A 39 -1.12 -9.13 -13.13
CA HIS A 39 -2.16 -9.15 -14.16
C HIS A 39 -2.89 -7.81 -14.28
N VAL A 40 -3.63 -7.43 -13.23
CA VAL A 40 -4.59 -6.30 -13.27
C VAL A 40 -3.99 -5.02 -12.68
N ALA A 41 -3.03 -5.15 -11.77
CA ALA A 41 -2.27 -4.05 -11.21
C ALA A 41 -0.93 -4.55 -10.69
N ASP A 42 -0.03 -3.59 -10.46
CA ASP A 42 1.22 -3.85 -9.76
C ASP A 42 1.01 -3.56 -8.28
N SER A 43 1.24 -4.58 -7.46
CA SER A 43 1.09 -4.53 -6.02
C SER A 43 2.42 -4.83 -5.36
N TYR A 44 2.75 -4.07 -4.32
CA TYR A 44 4.03 -4.17 -3.62
C TYR A 44 3.82 -4.20 -2.11
N ARG A 45 4.61 -5.01 -1.42
CA ARG A 45 4.82 -4.93 0.02
C ARG A 45 6.04 -4.05 0.25
N ILE A 46 5.88 -3.07 1.12
CA ILE A 46 6.92 -2.14 1.55
C ILE A 46 7.20 -2.40 3.01
N THR A 47 8.46 -2.64 3.34
CA THR A 47 8.96 -2.74 4.72
C THR A 47 9.83 -1.52 5.01
N PRO A 48 9.31 -0.51 5.74
CA PRO A 48 10.06 0.70 6.07
C PRO A 48 11.01 0.48 7.25
N THR A 49 12.16 1.15 7.21
CA THR A 49 13.06 1.32 8.36
C THR A 49 12.89 2.72 8.91
N TYR A 50 12.66 2.85 10.21
CA TYR A 50 12.39 4.13 10.88
C TYR A 50 13.62 4.62 11.67
N THR A 51 13.67 5.93 11.92
CA THR A 51 14.65 6.52 12.85
C THR A 51 14.45 6.07 14.29
N ASP A 52 13.19 5.93 14.71
CA ASP A 52 12.81 5.53 16.07
C ASP A 52 12.16 4.14 16.06
N ALA A 53 12.50 3.31 17.05
CA ALA A 53 11.88 2.00 17.22
C ALA A 53 10.37 2.15 17.49
N GLY A 54 9.55 1.42 16.72
CA GLY A 54 8.08 1.44 16.88
C GLY A 54 7.38 2.66 16.27
N GLY A 55 8.06 3.43 15.43
CA GLY A 55 7.54 4.69 14.90
C GLY A 55 6.46 4.57 13.81
N GLY A 56 5.96 3.39 13.47
CA GLY A 56 4.93 3.24 12.44
C GLY A 56 4.62 1.79 12.07
N PRO A 57 3.80 1.55 11.03
CA PRO A 57 3.46 0.22 10.56
C PRO A 57 4.70 -0.62 10.19
N SER A 58 4.72 -1.88 10.60
CA SER A 58 5.83 -2.79 10.27
C SER A 58 5.91 -3.14 8.78
N SER A 59 4.78 -3.11 8.07
CA SER A 59 4.73 -3.25 6.61
C SER A 59 3.50 -2.57 6.03
N ILE A 60 3.56 -2.22 4.74
CA ILE A 60 2.49 -1.57 4.00
C ILE A 60 2.31 -2.33 2.69
N VAL A 61 1.07 -2.63 2.31
CA VAL A 61 0.75 -3.11 0.97
C VAL A 61 0.21 -1.96 0.15
N THR A 62 0.79 -1.71 -1.01
CA THR A 62 0.34 -0.70 -1.96
C THR A 62 -0.07 -1.35 -3.27
N LYS A 63 -1.05 -0.74 -3.93
CA LYS A 63 -1.48 -1.07 -5.28
C LYS A 63 -1.32 0.18 -6.12
N VAL A 64 -0.41 0.13 -7.08
CA VAL A 64 -0.08 1.25 -7.95
C VAL A 64 -0.64 0.99 -9.35
N THR A 65 -0.72 2.05 -10.15
CA THR A 65 -1.10 1.87 -11.56
C THR A 65 -0.07 1.00 -12.25
N ALA A 66 -0.53 -0.02 -12.96
CA ALA A 66 0.35 -0.93 -13.68
C ALA A 66 1.28 -0.20 -14.66
N ASP A 67 2.51 -0.69 -14.83
CA ASP A 67 3.47 -0.13 -15.77
C ASP A 67 3.13 -0.55 -17.22
N GLY A 68 2.54 -1.74 -17.38
CA GLY A 68 2.17 -2.33 -18.67
C GLY A 68 0.99 -1.61 -19.38
N PRO A 69 1.11 -1.26 -20.68
CA PRO A 69 0.07 -0.53 -21.42
C PRO A 69 -1.30 -1.23 -21.43
N GLN A 70 -1.31 -2.56 -21.55
CA GLN A 70 -2.55 -3.37 -21.59
C GLN A 70 -3.25 -3.40 -20.22
N SER A 71 -2.49 -3.54 -19.14
CA SER A 71 -3.01 -3.54 -17.78
C SER A 71 -3.57 -2.16 -17.39
N ARG A 72 -2.91 -1.07 -17.82
CA ARG A 72 -3.47 0.29 -17.69
C ARG A 72 -4.76 0.49 -18.46
N ALA A 73 -4.85 -0.03 -19.68
CA ALA A 73 -6.04 0.07 -20.50
C ALA A 73 -7.23 -0.63 -19.83
N ALA A 74 -7.04 -1.87 -19.37
CA ALA A 74 -8.05 -2.64 -18.64
C ALA A 74 -8.50 -1.93 -17.35
N GLY A 75 -7.56 -1.47 -16.54
CA GLY A 75 -7.88 -0.75 -15.30
C GLY A 75 -8.68 0.54 -15.51
N ARG A 76 -8.50 1.22 -16.66
CA ARG A 76 -9.27 2.42 -17.03
C ARG A 76 -10.64 2.06 -17.61
N SER A 77 -10.73 1.09 -18.51
CA SER A 77 -12.00 0.73 -19.18
C SER A 77 -13.02 0.11 -18.22
N GLU A 78 -12.54 -0.64 -17.23
CA GLU A 78 -13.39 -1.39 -16.31
C GLU A 78 -13.60 -0.67 -14.97
N LEU A 79 -12.96 0.50 -14.78
CA LEU A 79 -12.96 1.27 -13.54
C LEU A 79 -12.47 0.44 -12.33
N ASN A 80 -11.59 -0.53 -12.55
CA ASN A 80 -11.16 -1.50 -11.53
C ASN A 80 -10.63 -0.82 -10.27
N TYR A 81 -9.78 0.22 -10.42
CA TYR A 81 -9.25 0.95 -9.27
C TYR A 81 -10.33 1.69 -8.46
N VAL A 82 -11.33 2.28 -9.12
CA VAL A 82 -12.40 3.03 -8.44
C VAL A 82 -13.34 2.07 -7.73
N ARG A 83 -13.74 0.99 -8.41
CA ARG A 83 -14.62 -0.04 -7.85
C ARG A 83 -13.98 -0.74 -6.65
N GLU A 84 -12.69 -1.01 -6.71
CA GLU A 84 -11.95 -1.66 -5.62
C GLU A 84 -11.82 -0.76 -4.38
N VAL A 85 -11.54 0.54 -4.56
CA VAL A 85 -11.54 1.50 -3.44
C VAL A 85 -12.91 1.59 -2.80
N GLN A 86 -13.99 1.59 -3.60
CA GLN A 86 -15.35 1.60 -3.06
C GLN A 86 -15.65 0.31 -2.29
N HIS A 87 -15.32 -0.84 -2.87
CA HIS A 87 -15.51 -2.14 -2.22
C HIS A 87 -14.77 -2.23 -0.87
N ALA A 88 -13.50 -1.81 -0.81
CA ALA A 88 -12.74 -1.81 0.43
C ALA A 88 -13.37 -0.89 1.51
N ARG A 89 -13.92 0.26 1.10
CA ARG A 89 -14.66 1.16 2.01
C ARG A 89 -15.95 0.51 2.51
N ASP A 90 -16.67 -0.16 1.63
CA ASP A 90 -17.94 -0.82 1.95
C ASP A 90 -17.71 -1.98 2.94
N CYS A 91 -16.72 -2.84 2.70
CA CYS A 91 -16.35 -3.92 3.63
C CYS A 91 -15.90 -3.38 4.99
N ASN A 92 -15.16 -2.27 5.01
CA ASN A 92 -14.74 -1.64 6.28
C ASN A 92 -15.95 -1.09 7.04
N ALA A 93 -16.87 -0.41 6.35
CA ALA A 93 -18.09 0.11 6.94
C ALA A 93 -19.03 -1.00 7.45
N ALA A 94 -19.03 -2.15 6.78
CA ALA A 94 -19.79 -3.33 7.18
C ALA A 94 -19.14 -4.13 8.32
N GLY A 95 -17.90 -3.81 8.71
CA GLY A 95 -17.15 -4.59 9.70
C GLY A 95 -16.76 -5.99 9.21
N GLU A 96 -16.75 -6.21 7.89
CA GLU A 96 -16.44 -7.50 7.25
C GLU A 96 -14.94 -7.70 7.02
N LEU A 97 -14.13 -6.66 7.25
CA LEU A 97 -12.69 -6.77 7.29
C LEU A 97 -12.25 -7.32 8.65
N ASP A 98 -11.93 -8.61 8.68
CA ASP A 98 -11.17 -9.20 9.78
C ASP A 98 -9.74 -8.67 9.74
N LEU A 99 -9.48 -7.63 10.52
CA LEU A 99 -8.18 -6.99 10.66
C LEU A 99 -7.40 -7.53 11.87
N GLU A 100 -7.90 -8.57 12.56
CA GLU A 100 -7.14 -9.16 13.64
C GLU A 100 -5.84 -9.77 13.08
N PRO A 101 -4.69 -9.49 13.71
CA PRO A 101 -3.43 -10.06 13.26
C PRO A 101 -3.51 -11.58 13.39
N LYS A 102 -3.55 -12.27 12.25
CA LYS A 102 -3.42 -13.73 12.23
C LYS A 102 -2.10 -14.09 12.91
N PRO A 103 -2.08 -14.99 13.91
CA PRO A 103 -0.85 -15.37 14.58
C PRO A 103 0.16 -15.84 13.52
N ALA A 104 1.41 -15.39 13.66
CA ALA A 104 2.48 -15.88 12.79
C ALA A 104 2.57 -17.39 12.98
N ASP A 105 2.42 -18.15 11.89
CA ASP A 105 2.62 -19.60 11.90
C ASP A 105 4.06 -19.86 12.36
N VAL A 106 4.21 -20.48 13.55
CA VAL A 106 5.48 -20.93 14.15
C VAL A 106 5.83 -22.30 13.61
#